data_AF-A0A520IB56-F1
#
_entry.id   AF-A0A520IB56-F1
#
_cell.length_a   1.000
_cell.length_b   1.000
_cell.length_c   1.000
_cell.angle_alpha   90.00
_cell.angle_beta   90.00
_cell.angle_gamma   90.00
#
_symmetry.space_group_name_H-M   'P 1'
#
loop_
_entity.id
_entity.type
_entity.pdbx_description
1 polymer ?
#
loop_
_entity_poly.entity_id
_entity_poly.type
_entity_poly.pdbx_seq_one_letter_code
_entity_poly.pdbx_strand_id
1 'polypeptide(L)' 'MLVLCGIAVIVAGFLLRFNPLLVVAVSALVTGLAAGIAPLAILAAFGKAFNENRYVTVIYIVLPVI' A
#
# COMPACT_ATOMS: atom_id res chain seq x y z
N MET A 1 1.63 11.19 16.31
CA MET A 1 2.06 9.86 16.79
C MET A 1 1.07 8.72 16.45
N LEU A 2 -0.19 8.99 16.08
CA LEU A 2 -1.16 7.96 15.60
C LEU A 2 -0.86 7.39 14.20
N VAL A 3 0.00 8.04 13.40
CA VAL A 3 0.34 7.59 12.03
C VAL A 3 1.02 6.22 12.02
N LEU A 4 1.72 5.84 13.10
CA LEU A 4 2.34 4.52 13.23
C LEU A 4 1.35 3.37 13.43
N CYS A 5 0.06 3.64 13.66
CA CYS A 5 -0.96 2.59 13.80
C CYS A 5 -1.04 1.69 12.56
N GLY A 6 -0.69 2.18 11.37
CA GLY A 6 -0.60 1.34 10.17
C GLY A 6 0.39 0.18 10.28
N ILE A 7 1.50 0.37 11.02
CA ILE A 7 2.48 -0.70 11.25
C ILE A 7 1.87 -1.80 12.12
N ALA A 8 1.12 -1.43 13.16
CA ALA A 8 0.43 -2.40 14.01
C ALA A 8 -0.59 -3.24 13.19
N VAL A 9 -1.30 -2.60 12.26
CA VAL A 9 -2.23 -3.30 11.34
C VAL A 9 -1.49 -4.28 10.42
N ILE A 10 -0.33 -3.88 9.88
CA ILE A 10 0.50 -4.75 9.03
C ILE A 10 0.98 -5.97 9.81
N VAL A 11 1.55 -5.73 11.00
CA VAL A 11 2.09 -6.79 11.87
C VAL A 11 0.98 -7.77 12.26
N ALA A 12 -0.17 -7.27 12.71
CA ALA A 12 -1.32 -8.11 13.06
C ALA A 12 -1.86 -8.89 11.85
N GLY A 13 -1.98 -8.24 10.67
CA GLY A 13 -2.48 -8.87 9.46
C GLY A 13 -1.60 -10.01 8.95
N PHE A 14 -0.27 -9.83 9.00
CA PHE A 14 0.67 -10.88 8.63
C PHE A 14 0.76 -12.00 9.68
N LEU A 15 0.69 -11.68 10.97
CA LEU A 15 0.59 -12.67 12.05
C LEU A 15 -0.62 -13.60 11.87
N LEU A 16 -1.76 -13.02 11.47
CA LEU A 16 -2.99 -13.75 11.19
C LEU A 16 -2.99 -14.43 9.80
N ARG A 17 -1.89 -14.32 9.04
CA ARG A 17 -1.71 -14.88 7.69
C ARG A 17 -2.82 -14.46 6.70
N PHE A 18 -3.37 -13.26 6.87
CA PHE A 18 -4.32 -12.70 5.92
C PHE A 18 -3.66 -12.40 4.58
N ASN A 19 -4.48 -12.28 3.53
CA ASN A 19 -4.00 -11.92 2.21
C ASN A 19 -3.20 -10.60 2.27
N PRO A 20 -1.90 -10.60 1.89
CA PRO A 20 -1.04 -9.43 2.01
C PRO A 20 -1.61 -8.17 1.33
N LEU A 21 -2.29 -8.34 0.19
CA LEU A 21 -2.89 -7.22 -0.55
C LEU A 21 -3.98 -6.51 0.27
N LEU A 22 -4.83 -7.28 0.95
CA LEU A 22 -5.87 -6.73 1.81
C LEU A 22 -5.27 -6.04 3.03
N VAL A 23 -4.27 -6.65 3.66
CA VAL A 23 -3.60 -6.10 4.84
C VAL A 23 -2.97 -4.73 4.52
N VAL A 24 -2.28 -4.62 3.39
CA VAL A 24 -1.64 -3.36 2.96
C VAL A 24 -2.68 -2.29 2.64
N ALA A 25 -3.78 -2.65 1.97
CA ALA A 25 -4.86 -1.70 1.67
C ALA A 25 -5.51 -1.13 2.95
N VAL A 26 -5.81 -1.99 3.93
CA VAL A 26 -6.38 -1.58 5.22
C VAL A 26 -5.39 -0.73 6.02
N SER A 27 -4.10 -1.10 6.03
CA SER A 27 -3.06 -0.31 6.69
C SER A 27 -2.90 1.08 6.08
N ALA A 28 -2.91 1.20 4.75
CA ALA A 28 -2.85 2.48 4.06
C ALA A 28 -4.07 3.36 4.37
N LEU A 29 -5.27 2.77 4.46
CA LEU A 29 -6.47 3.47 4.91
C LEU A 29 -6.34 3.97 6.34
N VAL A 30 -5.96 3.11 7.29
CA VAL A 30 -5.78 3.47 8.70
C VAL A 30 -4.73 4.57 8.86
N THR A 31 -3.62 4.48 8.12
CA THR A 31 -2.54 5.48 8.14
C THR A 31 -2.98 6.80 7.54
N GLY A 32 -3.65 6.79 6.38
CA GLY A 32 -4.13 7.99 5.72
C GLY A 32 -5.20 8.72 6.53
N LEU A 33 -6.11 7.97 7.16
CA LEU A 33 -7.11 8.53 8.08
C LEU A 33 -6.45 9.10 9.34
N ALA A 34 -5.48 8.40 9.92
CA ALA A 34 -4.70 8.88 11.05
C ALA A 34 -3.84 10.12 10.73
N ALA A 35 -3.50 10.32 9.45
CA ALA A 35 -2.81 11.49 8.94
C ALA A 35 -3.76 12.67 8.62
N GLY A 36 -5.07 12.51 8.78
CA GLY A 36 -6.07 13.55 8.50
C GLY A 36 -6.30 13.80 7.00
N ILE A 37 -5.90 12.87 6.14
CA ILE A 37 -6.08 12.98 4.69
C ILE A 37 -7.52 12.62 4.34
N ALA A 38 -8.15 13.40 3.45
CA ALA A 38 -9.49 13.12 2.96
C ALA A 38 -9.56 11.71 2.31
N PRO A 39 -10.61 10.90 2.56
CA PRO A 39 -10.72 9.53 2.05
C PRO A 39 -10.54 9.42 0.52
N LEU A 40 -11.04 10.41 -0.21
CA LEU A 40 -10.92 10.48 -1.68
C LEU A 40 -9.45 10.65 -2.11
N ALA A 41 -8.68 11.46 -1.38
CA ALA A 41 -7.26 11.67 -1.67
C ALA A 41 -6.41 10.43 -1.34
N ILE A 42 -6.78 9.67 -0.29
CA ILE A 42 -6.16 8.37 0.01
C ILE A 42 -6.37 7.41 -1.17
N LEU A 43 -7.61 7.31 -1.66
CA LEU A 43 -7.96 6.42 -2.76
C LEU A 43 -7.25 6.81 -4.06
N ALA A 44 -7.17 8.12 -4.35
CA ALA A 44 -6.45 8.65 -5.50
C ALA A 44 -4.93 8.37 -5.42
N ALA A 45 -4.33 8.57 -4.24
CA ALA A 45 -2.91 8.25 -4.01
C ALA A 45 -2.64 6.75 -4.16
N PHE A 46 -3.54 5.90 -3.66
CA PHE A 46 -3.45 4.45 -3.78
C PHE A 46 -3.52 4.00 -5.25
N GLY A 47 -4.45 4.56 -6.02
CA GLY A 47 -4.57 4.30 -7.47
C GLY A 47 -3.37 4.79 -8.27
N LYS A 48 -2.83 5.97 -7.95
CA LYS A 48 -1.60 6.50 -8.54
C LYS A 48 -0.41 5.57 -8.27
N ALA A 49 -0.22 5.16 -7.01
CA ALA A 49 0.84 4.23 -6.62
C ALA A 49 0.71 2.88 -7.33
N PHE A 50 -0.51 2.36 -7.50
CA PHE A 50 -0.75 1.13 -8.26
C PHE A 50 -0.38 1.25 -9.74
N ASN A 51 -0.74 2.36 -10.38
CA ASN A 51 -0.38 2.62 -11.79
C ASN A 51 1.13 2.83 -11.98
N GLU A 52 1.80 3.53 -11.05
CA GLU A 52 3.27 3.68 -11.07
C GLU A 52 3.96 2.33 -10.90
N ASN A 53 3.50 1.49 -9.96
CA ASN A 53 4.08 0.16 -9.74
C ASN A 53 3.84 -0.83 -10.90
N ARG A 54 2.88 -0.57 -11.80
CA ARG A 54 2.67 -1.42 -12.98
C ARG A 54 3.91 -1.53 -13.86
N TYR A 55 4.77 -0.51 -13.85
CA TYR A 55 6.03 -0.49 -14.60
C TYR A 55 7.19 -1.20 -13.89
N VAL A 56 7.04 -1.60 -12.62
CA VAL A 56 8.11 -2.31 -11.88
C VAL A 56 8.43 -3.64 -12.55
N THR A 57 7.44 -4.34 -13.11
CA THR A 57 7.67 -5.60 -13.84
C THR A 57 8.29 -5.36 -15.22
N VAL A 58 8.14 -4.17 -15.81
CA VAL A 58 8.70 -3.85 -17.14
C VAL A 58 10.22 -3.94 -17.12
N ILE A 59 10.88 -3.60 -16.00
CA ILE A 59 12.34 -3.71 -15.91
C ILE A 59 12.81 -5.17 -16.01
N TYR A 60 12.05 -6.13 -15.49
CA TYR A 60 12.35 -7.56 -15.61
C TYR A 60 12.13 -8.10 -17.02
N ILE A 61 11.29 -7.44 -17.83
CA ILE A 61 11.07 -7.76 -19.25
C ILE A 61 12.15 -7.12 -20.12
N VAL A 62 12.59 -5.90 -19.79
CA VAL A 62 13.58 -5.13 -20.58
C VAL A 62 15.01 -5.58 -20.31
N LEU A 63 15.37 -5.93 -19.07
CA LEU A 63 16.72 -6.37 -18.71
C LEU A 63 17.27 -7.57 -19.52
N PRO A 64 16.49 -8.62 -19.86
CA PRO A 64 16.97 -9.71 -20.72
C PRO A 64 17.04 -9.38 -22.21
N VAL A 65 16.53 -8.22 -22.65
CA VAL A 65 16.52 -7.79 -24.07
C VAL A 65 17.81 -7.04 -24.46
N ILE A 66 18.58 -6.57 -23.48
CA ILE A 66 19.89 -5.89 -23.63
C ILE A 66 21.01 -6.80 -23.13
#